data_AF-A0A2N2LWZ1-F1
#
_entry.id   AF-A0A2N2LWZ1-F1
#
_cell.length_a   1.000
_cell.length_b   1.000
_cell.length_c   1.000
_cell.angle_alpha   90.00
_cell.angle_beta   90.00
_cell.angle_gamma   90.00
#
_symmetry.space_group_name_H-M   'P 1'
#
loop_
_entity.id
_entity.type
_entity.pdbx_description
1 polymer ?
#
loop_
_entity_poly.entity_id
_entity_poly.type
_entity_poly.pdbx_seq_one_letter_code
_entity_poly.pdbx_strand_id
1 'polypeptide(L)' 'MSENGLKKIILPSSLTVRELAQYMESSPIQVIKVLMTNGVMANINQQIDFETAEIVASELGYEAALEIQEEVIETNDL' A
#
# COMPACT_ATOMS: atom_id res chain seq x y z
N MET A 1 8.17 2.49 -27.17
CA MET A 1 6.88 2.32 -26.46
C MET A 1 7.23 1.81 -25.08
N SER A 2 6.97 2.59 -24.04
CA SER A 2 7.00 2.07 -22.68
C SER A 2 5.83 2.74 -21.97
N GLU A 3 4.78 1.97 -21.77
CA GLU A 3 3.60 2.37 -21.01
C GLU A 3 4.05 2.77 -19.61
N ASN A 4 4.14 4.08 -19.36
CA ASN A 4 4.49 4.65 -18.07
C ASN A 4 3.27 4.63 -17.13
N GLY A 5 2.59 3.48 -17.07
CA GLY A 5 1.45 3.25 -16.20
C GLY A 5 1.98 2.89 -14.81
N LEU A 6 1.74 3.75 -13.82
CA LEU A 6 1.92 3.40 -12.42
C LEU A 6 1.17 2.09 -12.15
N LYS A 7 1.85 1.13 -11.52
CA LYS A 7 1.21 -0.14 -11.15
C LYS A 7 0.24 0.15 -10.01
N LYS A 8 -1.06 -0.05 -10.25
CA LYS A 8 -2.09 0.09 -9.21
C LYS A 8 -2.06 -1.12 -8.28
N ILE A 9 -2.04 -0.89 -6.97
CA ILE A 9 -2.15 -1.92 -5.94
C ILE A 9 -3.30 -1.57 -5.01
N ILE A 10 -4.01 -2.59 -4.53
CA ILE A 10 -5.09 -2.43 -3.55
C ILE A 10 -4.53 -2.85 -2.21
N LEU A 11 -4.64 -1.97 -1.22
CA LEU A 11 -4.10 -2.19 0.13
C LEU A 11 -5.23 -2.11 1.16
N PRO A 12 -5.20 -2.94 2.21
CA PRO A 12 -6.13 -2.81 3.33
C PRO A 12 -5.88 -1.52 4.12
N SER A 13 -6.80 -1.18 5.02
CA SER A 13 -6.70 0.01 5.89
C SER A 13 -5.47 0.02 6.80
N SER A 14 -4.94 -1.15 7.13
CA SER A 14 -3.67 -1.31 7.80
C SER A 14 -3.03 -2.64 7.43
N LEU A 15 -1.70 -2.66 7.36
CA LEU A 15 -0.91 -3.84 7.06
C LEU A 15 0.48 -3.72 7.68
N THR A 16 1.20 -4.83 7.76
CA THR A 16 2.60 -4.83 8.17
C THR A 16 3.52 -4.39 7.04
N VAL A 17 4.70 -3.87 7.40
CA VAL A 17 5.76 -3.53 6.43
C VAL A 17 6.11 -4.72 5.53
N ARG A 18 6.11 -5.94 6.09
CA ARG A 18 6.31 -7.19 5.33
C ARG A 18 5.23 -7.39 4.26
N GLU A 19 3.97 -7.20 4.62
CA GLU A 19 2.83 -7.37 3.69
C GLU A 19 2.88 -6.30 2.61
N LEU A 20 3.19 -5.05 2.95
CA LEU A 20 3.33 -3.97 1.96
C LEU A 20 4.40 -4.31 0.92
N ALA A 21 5.54 -4.84 1.37
CA ALA A 21 6.58 -5.31 0.49
C ALA A 21 6.11 -6.43 -0.45
N GLN A 22 5.25 -7.33 0.03
CA GLN A 22 4.65 -8.40 -0.80
C GLN A 22 3.69 -7.84 -1.85
N TYR A 23 2.79 -6.92 -1.49
CA TYR A 23 1.88 -6.25 -2.43
C TYR A 23 2.62 -5.50 -3.54
N MET A 24 3.78 -4.93 -3.22
CA MET A 24 4.59 -4.14 -4.14
C MET A 24 5.69 -4.95 -4.85
N GLU A 25 5.71 -6.27 -4.69
CA GLU A 25 6.77 -7.16 -5.21
C GLU A 25 8.18 -6.64 -4.91
N SER A 26 8.35 -6.02 -3.73
CA SER A 26 9.54 -5.28 -3.32
C SER A 26 10.20 -5.92 -2.11
N SER A 27 11.45 -5.55 -1.82
CA SER A 27 12.12 -6.03 -0.61
C SER A 27 11.61 -5.31 0.63
N PRO A 28 11.34 -5.99 1.76
CA PRO A 28 11.02 -5.33 3.03
C PRO A 28 12.07 -4.31 3.45
N ILE A 29 13.35 -4.54 3.13
CA ILE A 29 14.44 -3.61 3.42
C ILE A 29 14.26 -2.30 2.64
N GLN A 30 13.79 -2.37 1.41
CA GLN A 30 13.54 -1.19 0.58
C GLN A 30 12.37 -0.37 1.12
N VAL A 31 11.27 -1.03 1.50
CA VAL A 31 10.12 -0.38 2.15
C VAL A 31 10.54 0.32 3.44
N ILE A 32 11.32 -0.36 4.30
CA ILE A 32 11.85 0.23 5.54
C ILE A 32 12.72 1.46 5.27
N LYS A 33 13.57 1.41 4.23
CA LYS A 33 14.40 2.58 3.85
C LYS A 33 13.54 3.78 3.47
N VAL A 34 12.50 3.58 2.67
CA VAL A 34 11.60 4.66 2.26
C VAL A 34 10.86 5.23 3.46
N LEU A 35 10.38 4.37 4.37
CA LEU A 35 9.77 4.82 5.63
C LEU A 35 10.74 5.69 6.45
N MET A 36 11.98 5.25 6.61
CA MET A 36 13.01 6.00 7.34
C MET A 36 13.34 7.35 6.68
N THR A 37 13.39 7.40 5.34
CA THR A 37 13.59 8.65 4.59
C THR A 37 12.44 9.63 4.81
N ASN A 38 11.21 9.13 5.00
CA ASN A 38 10.03 9.92 5.35
C ASN A 38 9.89 10.18 6.86
N GLY A 39 10.92 9.87 7.67
CA GLY A 39 10.93 10.10 9.12
C GLY A 39 10.16 9.06 9.95
N VAL A 40 9.67 7.99 9.33
CA VAL A 40 8.94 6.90 10.00
C VAL A 40 9.91 5.76 10.31
N MET A 41 10.20 5.56 11.60
CA MET A 41 10.99 4.42 12.03
C MET A 41 10.08 3.19 12.18
N ALA A 42 10.33 2.15 11.38
CA ALA A 42 9.54 0.92 11.38
C ALA A 42 10.42 -0.34 11.27
N ASN A 43 9.86 -1.45 11.75
CA ASN A 43 10.41 -2.80 11.67
C ASN A 43 9.61 -3.61 10.63
N ILE A 44 10.14 -4.73 10.13
CA ILE A 44 9.46 -5.64 9.17
C ILE A 44 8.04 -6.09 9.61
N ASN A 45 7.80 -6.31 10.89
CA ASN A 45 6.51 -6.73 11.44
C ASN A 45 5.70 -5.55 12.01
N GLN A 46 6.18 -4.32 11.88
CA GLN A 46 5.45 -3.14 12.33
C GLN A 46 4.21 -2.96 11.47
N GLN A 47 3.05 -2.77 12.10
CA GLN A 47 1.82 -2.39 11.43
C GLN A 47 1.85 -0.90 11.12
N ILE A 48 1.47 -0.55 9.90
CA ILE A 48 1.32 0.81 9.38
C ILE A 48 -0.09 0.96 8.79
N ASP A 49 -0.58 2.19 8.78
CA ASP A 49 -1.85 2.55 8.16
C ASP A 49 -1.70 2.70 6.63
N PHE A 50 -2.85 2.75 5.96
CA PHE A 50 -2.92 2.97 4.52
C PHE A 50 -2.22 4.27 4.10
N GLU A 51 -2.38 5.37 4.84
CA GLU A 51 -1.78 6.67 4.50
C GLU A 51 -0.25 6.59 4.48
N THR A 52 0.36 5.92 5.46
CA THR A 52 1.80 5.66 5.46
C THR A 52 2.21 4.74 4.31
N ALA A 53 1.42 3.69 4.05
CA ALA A 53 1.69 2.73 2.99
C ALA A 53 1.59 3.35 1.59
N GLU A 54 0.65 4.28 1.37
CA GLU A 54 0.43 5.03 0.13
C GLU A 54 1.63 5.90 -0.22
N ILE A 55 2.21 6.58 0.77
CA ILE A 55 3.43 7.37 0.57
C ILE A 55 4.57 6.48 0.08
N VAL A 56 4.78 5.34 0.73
CA VAL A 56 5.83 4.39 0.32
C VAL A 56 5.56 3.80 -1.06
N ALA A 57 4.30 3.48 -1.36
CA ALA A 57 3.87 3.01 -2.67
C ALA A 57 4.21 4.01 -3.77
N SER A 58 3.87 5.28 -3.54
CA SER A 58 4.10 6.38 -4.48
C SER A 58 5.59 6.58 -4.77
N GLU A 59 6.44 6.57 -3.74
CA GLU A 59 7.90 6.68 -3.86
C GLU A 59 8.54 5.53 -4.65
N LEU A 60 7.88 4.36 -4.66
CA LEU A 60 8.32 3.18 -5.39
C LEU A 60 7.62 3.02 -6.76
N GLY A 61 6.85 4.01 -7.20
CA GLY A 61 6.20 4.03 -8.51
C GLY A 61 4.90 3.23 -8.60
N TYR A 62 4.24 3.01 -7.46
CA TYR A 62 2.94 2.37 -7.35
C TYR A 62 1.85 3.40 -7.02
N GLU A 63 0.64 3.15 -7.49
CA GLU A 63 -0.54 3.91 -7.10
C GLU A 63 -1.36 3.03 -6.15
N ALA A 64 -1.42 3.39 -4.87
CA ALA A 64 -2.16 2.63 -3.86
C ALA A 64 -3.62 3.08 -3.81
N ALA A 65 -4.54 2.12 -3.82
CA ALA A 65 -5.96 2.34 -3.56
C ALA A 65 -6.37 1.59 -2.29
N LEU A 66 -7.18 2.23 -1.46
CA LEU A 66 -7.72 1.59 -0.26
C LEU A 66 -8.71 0.51 -0.65
N GLU A 67 -8.60 -0.66 -0.05
CA GLU A 67 -9.60 -1.73 -0.14
C GLU A 67 -10.88 -1.27 0.56
N ILE A 68 -11.75 -0.62 -0.22
CA ILE A 68 -13.12 -0.39 0.17
C ILE A 68 -13.83 -1.74 0.06
N GLN A 69 -14.18 -2.31 1.20
CA GLN A 69 -15.27 -3.29 1.23
C GLN A 69 -16.49 -2.55 0.70
N GLU A 70 -16.87 -2.81 -0.54
CA GLU A 70 -18.22 -2.49 -0.98
C GLU A 70 -19.14 -3.21 0.01
N GLU A 71 -19.72 -2.45 0.95
CA GLU A 71 -21.05 -2.80 1.43
C GLU A 71 -21.88 -2.90 0.16
N VAL A 72 -22.13 -4.13 -0.29
CA VAL A 72 -23.19 -4.44 -1.22
C VAL A 72 -24.47 -3.94 -0.57
N ILE A 73 -24.78 -2.66 -0.80
CA ILE A 73 -26.14 -2.17 -0.64
C ILE A 73 -26.89 -2.83 -1.80
N GLU A 74 -27.26 -4.10 -1.61
CA GLU A 74 -28.38 -4.68 -2.32
C GLU A 74 -29.57 -3.79 -1.96
N THR A 75 -29.78 -2.73 -2.73
CA THR A 75 -31.08 -2.09 -2.80
C THR A 75 -32.01 -3.15 -3.35
N ASN A 76 -32.72 -3.80 -2.43
CA ASN A 76 -33.84 -4.69 -2.71
C ASN A 76 -34.90 -3.85 -3.42
N ASP A 77 -34.75 -3.71 -4.74
CA ASP A 77 -35.79 -3.20 -5.63
C ASP A 77 -36.93 -4.22 -5.67
N LEU A 78 -37.89 -3.98 -4.76
CA LEU A 78 -39.32 -4.33 -4.75
C LEU A 78 -39.78 -5.67 -5.34
#